data_AF-A0A969X6D2-F1
#
_entry.id   AF-A0A969X6D2-F1
#
_cell.length_a   1.000
_cell.length_b   1.000
_cell.length_c   1.000
_cell.angle_alpha   90.00
_cell.angle_beta   90.00
_cell.angle_gamma   90.00
#
_symmetry.space_group_name_H-M   'P 1'
#
loop_
_entity.id
_entity.type
_entity.pdbx_description
1 polymer ?
#
loop_
_entity_poly.entity_id
_entity_poly.type
_entity_poly.pdbx_seq_one_letter_code
_entity_poly.pdbx_strand_id
1 'polypeptide(L)'
;DLQCVRCLQNFNCVLDLEFKESFPLSREGQTDSEHLIIEHGFVDLTPYFRELVLLNLPLKALCQENCRGICPLCGRNLNFEECNCTYDNVDPRLAVLKKFKKEV
;
A
#
# COMPACT_ATOMS: atom_id res chain seq x y z
N ASP A 1 -8.38 8.20 0.20
CA ASP A 1 -7.06 8.86 0.08
C ASP A 1 -6.00 8.06 0.80
N LEU A 2 -4.88 7.79 0.13
CA LEU A 2 -3.72 7.14 0.73
C LEU A 2 -2.66 8.19 1.06
N GLN A 3 -1.85 7.92 2.07
CA GLN A 3 -0.69 8.74 2.40
C GLN A 3 0.59 8.03 2.00
N CYS A 4 1.46 8.75 1.28
CA CYS A 4 2.74 8.22 0.86
C CYS A 4 3.64 7.99 2.07
N VAL A 5 4.14 6.76 2.24
CA VAL A 5 5.01 6.41 3.38
C VAL A 5 6.38 7.09 3.33
N ARG A 6 6.78 7.62 2.17
CA ARG A 6 8.07 8.31 1.98
C ARG A 6 7.98 9.82 2.15
N CYS A 7 6.97 10.47 1.55
CA CYS A 7 6.85 11.94 1.52
C CYS A 7 5.66 12.50 2.30
N LEU A 8 4.83 11.63 2.89
CA LEU A 8 3.64 11.98 3.67
C LEU A 8 2.54 12.74 2.91
N GLN A 9 2.65 12.88 1.59
CA GLN A 9 1.61 13.51 0.78
C GLN A 9 0.45 12.55 0.53
N ASN A 10 -0.76 13.09 0.55
CA ASN A 10 -1.96 12.39 0.12
C ASN A 10 -1.94 12.21 -1.40
N PHE A 11 -2.35 11.04 -1.85
CA PHE A 11 -2.46 10.72 -3.27
C PHE A 11 -3.56 9.68 -3.52
N ASN A 12 -3.96 9.58 -4.77
CA ASN A 12 -4.86 8.54 -5.26
C ASN A 12 -4.03 7.41 -5.86
N CYS A 13 -4.28 6.17 -5.46
CA CYS A 13 -3.77 5.02 -6.20
C CYS A 13 -4.85 4.51 -7.14
N VAL A 14 -4.41 4.00 -8.30
CA VAL A 14 -5.26 3.24 -9.21
C VAL A 14 -4.94 1.77 -8.95
N LEU A 15 -5.97 0.99 -8.66
CA LEU A 15 -5.85 -0.46 -8.54
C LEU A 15 -6.42 -1.08 -9.81
N ASP A 16 -5.62 -1.91 -10.47
CA ASP A 16 -6.06 -2.74 -11.57
C ASP A 16 -6.40 -4.13 -11.01
N LEU A 17 -7.69 -4.45 -10.97
CA LEU A 17 -8.22 -5.62 -10.27
C LEU A 17 -9.05 -6.46 -11.24
N GLU A 18 -8.73 -7.75 -11.32
CA GLU A 18 -9.56 -8.74 -12.00
C GLU A 18 -10.47 -9.43 -10.97
N PHE A 19 -11.78 -9.48 -11.25
CA PHE A 19 -12.76 -10.10 -10.35
C PHE A 19 -13.67 -11.05 -11.14
N LYS A 20 -13.83 -12.27 -10.62
CA LYS A 20 -14.72 -13.29 -11.19
C LYS A 20 -15.30 -14.14 -10.07
N GLU A 21 -16.63 -14.10 -9.93
CA GLU A 21 -17.35 -14.84 -8.90
C GLU A 21 -18.67 -15.38 -9.44
N SER A 22 -19.16 -16.49 -8.89
CA SER A 22 -20.40 -17.14 -9.33
C SER A 22 -21.47 -17.10 -8.24
N PHE A 23 -22.57 -16.40 -8.51
CA PHE A 23 -23.67 -16.23 -7.56
C PHE A 23 -24.84 -17.16 -7.92
N PRO A 24 -25.18 -18.15 -7.08
CA PRO A 24 -26.34 -19.00 -7.32
C PRO A 24 -27.66 -18.22 -7.11
N LEU A 25 -28.66 -18.56 -7.90
CA LEU A 25 -30.03 -18.09 -7.70
C LEU A 25 -30.64 -18.80 -6.49
N SER A 26 -31.22 -18.05 -5.54
CA SER A 26 -31.97 -18.65 -4.42
C SER A 26 -33.10 -19.52 -4.96
N ARG A 27 -33.17 -20.77 -4.54
CA ARG A 27 -34.40 -21.58 -4.57
C ARG A 27 -34.84 -21.77 -3.13
N GLU A 28 -36.15 -21.67 -2.87
CA GLU A 28 -36.73 -21.82 -1.53
C GLU A 28 -36.16 -23.07 -0.83
N GLY A 29 -35.52 -22.88 0.33
CA GLY A 29 -35.01 -23.97 1.18
C GLY A 29 -33.51 -24.29 1.06
N GLN A 30 -32.71 -23.57 0.27
CA GLN A 30 -31.24 -23.67 0.33
C GLN A 30 -30.65 -22.53 1.20
N THR A 31 -30.30 -22.87 2.43
CA THR A 31 -29.57 -22.00 3.38
C THR A 31 -28.19 -22.60 3.67
N ASP A 32 -27.49 -23.05 2.63
CA ASP A 32 -26.15 -23.59 2.80
C ASP A 32 -25.23 -23.06 1.70
N SER A 33 -24.30 -22.21 2.13
CA SER A 33 -22.93 -22.04 1.61
C SER A 33 -22.50 -20.58 1.71
N GLU A 34 -21.19 -20.40 1.87
CA GLU A 34 -20.43 -19.16 2.08
C GLU A 34 -20.56 -18.12 0.93
N HIS A 35 -21.53 -18.25 0.03
CA HIS A 35 -21.72 -17.42 -1.15
C HIS A 35 -22.95 -16.54 -1.04
N LEU A 36 -22.86 -15.31 -1.56
CA LEU A 36 -24.04 -14.46 -1.73
C LEU A 36 -25.04 -15.09 -2.68
N ILE A 37 -26.30 -14.97 -2.29
CA ILE A 37 -27.43 -15.45 -3.04
C ILE A 37 -28.08 -14.27 -3.74
N ILE A 38 -28.55 -14.46 -4.97
CA ILE A 38 -29.30 -13.42 -5.68
C ILE A 38 -30.69 -13.29 -5.03
N GLU A 39 -30.93 -12.16 -4.35
CA GLU A 39 -32.20 -11.84 -3.70
C GLU A 39 -33.02 -10.91 -4.59
N HIS A 40 -34.24 -11.32 -4.96
CA HIS A 40 -35.14 -10.54 -5.83
C HIS A 40 -34.51 -10.08 -7.16
N GLY A 41 -33.52 -10.80 -7.66
CA GLY A 41 -32.78 -10.44 -8.89
C GLY A 41 -31.62 -9.47 -8.68
N PHE A 42 -31.30 -9.11 -7.44
CA PHE A 42 -30.19 -8.25 -7.08
C PHE A 42 -29.13 -9.02 -6.29
N VAL A 43 -27.87 -8.61 -6.42
CA VAL A 43 -26.74 -9.10 -5.63
C VAL A 43 -25.94 -7.90 -5.13
N ASP A 44 -25.66 -7.85 -3.83
CA ASP A 44 -24.82 -6.80 -3.25
C ASP A 44 -23.34 -7.18 -3.36
N LEU A 45 -22.63 -6.58 -4.32
CA LEU A 45 -21.20 -6.85 -4.54
C LEU A 45 -20.28 -6.06 -3.59
N THR A 46 -20.82 -5.14 -2.78
CA THR A 46 -20.05 -4.30 -1.86
C THR A 46 -19.08 -5.09 -0.97
N PRO A 47 -19.46 -6.20 -0.31
CA PRO A 47 -18.52 -6.97 0.52
C PRO A 47 -17.37 -7.57 -0.27
N TYR A 48 -17.60 -8.09 -1.48
CA TYR A 48 -16.56 -8.72 -2.32
C TYR A 48 -15.57 -7.69 -2.84
N PHE A 49 -16.05 -6.56 -3.36
CA PHE A 49 -15.16 -5.49 -3.80
C PHE A 49 -14.39 -4.88 -2.64
N ARG A 50 -15.01 -4.75 -1.44
CA ARG A 50 -14.30 -4.28 -0.26
C ARG A 50 -13.14 -5.22 0.09
N GLU A 51 -13.37 -6.53 0.13
CA GLU A 51 -12.33 -7.51 0.42
C GLU A 51 -11.24 -7.51 -0.64
N LEU A 52 -11.61 -7.57 -1.92
CA LEU A 52 -10.67 -7.55 -3.04
C LEU A 52 -9.80 -6.29 -3.01
N VAL A 53 -10.38 -5.12 -2.78
CA VAL A 53 -9.64 -3.85 -2.66
C VAL A 53 -8.69 -3.92 -1.46
N LEU A 54 -9.16 -4.35 -0.28
CA LEU A 54 -8.33 -4.44 0.93
C LEU A 54 -7.12 -5.36 0.74
N LEU A 55 -7.29 -6.50 0.07
CA LEU A 55 -6.22 -7.46 -0.20
C LEU A 55 -5.19 -6.94 -1.21
N ASN A 56 -5.59 -6.06 -2.13
CA ASN A 56 -4.74 -5.52 -3.18
C ASN A 56 -4.18 -4.12 -2.89
N LEU A 57 -4.50 -3.55 -1.72
CA LEU A 57 -3.88 -2.28 -1.32
C LEU A 57 -2.36 -2.46 -1.13
N PRO A 58 -1.54 -1.51 -1.61
CA PRO A 58 -0.10 -1.63 -1.51
C PRO A 58 0.34 -1.54 -0.04
N LEU A 59 1.09 -2.55 0.42
CA LEU A 59 1.71 -2.56 1.76
C LEU A 59 2.61 -1.33 2.01
N LYS A 60 3.21 -0.81 0.93
CA LYS A 60 3.97 0.44 0.93
C LYS A 60 3.36 1.40 -0.07
N ALA A 61 2.41 2.20 0.38
CA ALA A 61 1.79 3.23 -0.42
C ALA A 61 2.82 4.31 -0.79
N LEU A 62 3.14 4.40 -2.09
CA LEU A 62 4.02 5.44 -2.64
C LEU A 62 3.24 6.29 -3.63
N CYS A 63 3.36 7.61 -3.54
CA CYS A 63 2.70 8.53 -4.47
C CYS A 63 3.21 8.38 -5.91
N GLN A 64 4.40 7.80 -6.08
CA GLN A 64 5.02 7.43 -7.35
C GLN A 64 6.16 6.44 -7.05
N GLU A 65 6.52 5.60 -8.02
CA GLU A 65 7.56 4.56 -7.85
C GLU A 65 8.90 5.14 -7.35
N ASN A 66 9.30 6.28 -7.92
CA ASN A 66 10.57 6.94 -7.63
C ASN A 66 10.46 8.06 -6.58
N CYS A 67 9.50 7.98 -5.66
CA CYS A 67 9.34 9.00 -4.61
C CYS A 67 10.60 9.12 -3.75
N ARG A 68 11.23 10.30 -3.75
CA ARG A 68 12.48 10.58 -3.02
C ARG A 68 12.26 10.76 -1.52
N GLY A 69 11.02 10.96 -1.09
CA GLY A 69 10.63 11.06 0.31
C GLY A 69 11.03 12.36 0.99
N ILE A 70 11.11 12.32 2.31
CA ILE A 70 11.51 13.46 3.14
C ILE A 70 12.97 13.29 3.58
N CYS A 71 13.71 14.38 3.69
CA CYS A 71 14.99 14.39 4.38
C CYS A 71 14.80 14.01 5.86
N PRO A 72 15.47 12.94 6.35
CA PRO A 72 15.35 12.49 7.74
C PRO A 72 15.94 13.48 8.76
N LEU A 73 16.73 14.47 8.32
CA LEU A 73 17.38 15.44 9.20
C LEU A 73 16.60 16.75 9.31
N CYS A 74 16.03 17.26 8.21
CA CYS A 74 15.38 18.57 8.20
C CYS A 74 13.89 18.56 7.83
N GLY A 75 13.31 17.42 7.44
CA GLY A 75 11.89 17.35 7.12
C GLY A 75 11.50 17.90 5.73
N ARG A 76 12.49 18.29 4.90
CA ARG A 76 12.25 18.80 3.55
C ARG A 76 11.82 17.70 2.58
N ASN A 77 10.80 17.95 1.77
CA ASN A 77 10.33 16.99 0.76
C ASN A 77 11.25 17.00 -0.46
N LEU A 78 12.02 15.93 -0.61
CA LEU A 78 13.04 15.77 -1.64
C LEU A 78 12.47 15.68 -3.04
N ASN A 79 11.16 15.46 -3.22
CA ASN A 79 10.54 15.47 -4.54
C ASN A 79 10.49 16.88 -5.17
N PHE A 80 10.47 17.93 -4.35
CA PHE A 80 10.37 19.32 -4.83
C PHE A 80 11.67 20.10 -4.71
N GLU A 81 12.45 19.85 -3.66
CA GLU A 81 13.67 20.59 -3.38
C GLU A 81 14.73 19.72 -2.73
N GLU A 82 15.99 20.01 -3.03
CA GLU A 82 17.14 19.36 -2.39
C GLU A 82 17.45 19.99 -1.03
N CYS A 83 18.19 19.25 -0.20
CA CYS A 83 18.70 19.72 1.08
C CYS A 83 20.22 19.52 1.17
N ASN A 84 20.90 20.40 1.91
CA ASN A 84 22.34 20.31 2.14
C ASN A 84 22.71 19.54 3.42
N CYS A 85 21.80 18.70 3.93
CA CYS A 85 22.06 17.95 5.16
C CYS A 85 23.06 16.82 4.89
N THR A 86 24.14 16.76 5.66
CA THR A 86 25.16 15.70 5.56
C THR A 86 24.79 14.54 6.48
N TYR A 87 24.75 13.33 5.90
CA TYR A 87 24.40 12.11 6.63
C TYR A 87 25.68 11.42 7.14
N ASP A 88 26.32 12.01 8.15
CA ASP A 88 27.59 11.51 8.69
C ASP A 88 27.47 10.89 10.09
N ASN A 89 26.25 10.62 10.54
CA ASN A 89 26.00 9.99 11.83
C ASN A 89 26.20 8.48 11.74
N VAL A 90 27.45 8.05 11.79
CA VAL A 90 27.76 6.67 12.17
C VAL A 90 27.49 6.55 13.66
N ASP A 91 26.48 5.74 14.01
CA ASP A 91 26.21 5.41 15.40
C ASP A 91 27.52 4.96 16.08
N PRO A 92 27.93 5.62 17.19
CA PRO A 92 29.19 5.31 17.86
C PRO A 92 29.35 3.83 18.21
N ARG A 93 28.24 3.12 18.50
CA ARG A 93 28.24 1.69 18.83
C ARG A 93 28.60 0.82 17.61
N LEU A 94 28.28 1.30 16.42
CA LEU A 94 28.52 0.63 15.14
C LEU A 94 29.80 1.11 14.45
N ALA A 95 30.53 2.06 15.04
CA ALA A 95 31.74 2.62 14.44
C ALA A 95 32.81 1.55 14.13
N VAL A 96 32.87 0.46 14.91
CA VAL A 96 33.77 -0.68 14.69
C VAL A 96 33.54 -1.35 13.34
N LEU A 97 32.31 -1.31 12.80
CA LEU A 97 31.97 -1.93 11.51
C LEU A 97 32.61 -1.21 10.32
N LYS A 98 33.04 0.05 10.47
CA LYS A 98 33.79 0.76 9.41
C LYS A 98 35.06 0.00 9.00
N LYS A 99 35.68 -0.74 9.93
CA LYS A 99 36.88 -1.55 9.68
C LYS A 99 36.65 -2.73 8.73
N PHE A 100 35.39 -3.07 8.45
CA PHE A 100 34.99 -4.23 7.66
C PHE A 100 34.33 -3.86 6.31
N LYS A 101 34.31 -2.58 5.91
CA LYS A 101 33.91 -2.21 4.55
C LYS A 101 34.97 -2.75 3.57
N LYS A 102 34.70 -3.89 2.92
CA LYS A 102 35.41 -4.30 1.72
C LYS A 102 35.00 -3.38 0.57
N GLU A 103 35.98 -2.84 -0.13
CA GLU A 103 35.76 -2.20 -1.43
C GLU A 103 35.16 -3.24 -2.37
N VAL A 104 33.94 -2.97 -2.84
CA VAL A 104 33.30 -3.65 -3.96
C VAL A 104 33.37 -2.72 -5.15
#